data_AF-A0A644SQV6-F1
#
_entry.id   AF-A0A644SQV6-F1
#
_cell.length_a   1.000
_cell.length_b   1.000
_cell.length_c   1.000
_cell.angle_alpha   90.00
_cell.angle_beta   90.00
_cell.angle_gamma   90.00
#
_symmetry.space_group_name_H-M   'P 1'
#
loop_
_entity.id
_entity.type
_entity.pdbx_description
1 polymer ?
#
loop_
_entity_poly.entity_id
_entity_poly.type
_entity_poly.pdbx_seq_one_letter_code
_entity_poly.pdbx_strand_id
1 'polypeptide(L)'
;MQTINHKLKTFVPILIIAVFTCYLLIKCISENINQEETFKELKFKFLTSILKSKSDKFDYQYDRLSPQESYFVDCKLKYLILKSSGELTDNENLIEFENDSISKIIFRKTIFEQNGNKAGRNWENIESDSVFVLDYKTNKKEIYKNKTLLKSLPMKDINENTPYIYQVKKQTEKNYSCK
;
A
#
# COMPACT_ATOMS: atom_id res chain seq x y z
N MET A 1 22.46 9.00 58.07
CA MET A 1 21.63 7.97 57.40
C MET A 1 20.34 8.57 56.81
N GLN A 2 20.42 9.73 56.11
CA GLN A 2 19.26 10.42 55.52
C GLN A 2 19.41 10.71 54.00
N THR A 3 20.64 10.71 53.48
CA THR A 3 20.96 11.00 52.07
C THR A 3 20.58 9.88 51.10
N ILE A 4 20.54 8.62 51.56
CA ILE A 4 20.19 7.46 50.73
C ILE A 4 18.70 7.49 50.35
N ASN A 5 17.82 7.86 51.29
CA ASN A 5 16.37 7.94 51.06
C ASN A 5 15.97 9.03 50.05
N HIS A 6 16.72 10.12 49.96
CA HIS A 6 16.42 11.20 49.02
C HIS A 6 16.88 10.87 47.59
N LYS A 7 18.02 10.16 47.44
CA LYS A 7 18.48 9.65 46.14
C LYS A 7 17.55 8.56 45.60
N LEU A 8 17.05 7.65 46.45
CA LEU A 8 16.10 6.62 46.04
C LEU A 8 14.76 7.22 45.57
N LYS A 9 14.25 8.24 46.29
CA LYS A 9 12.98 8.93 45.94
C LYS A 9 13.04 9.69 44.60
N THR A 10 14.23 10.09 44.15
CA THR A 10 14.43 10.78 42.87
C THR A 10 14.79 9.82 41.73
N PHE A 11 15.45 8.69 42.02
CA PHE A 11 15.81 7.70 41.02
C PHE A 11 14.62 6.89 40.48
N VAL A 12 13.69 6.52 41.36
CA VAL A 12 12.48 5.74 41.00
C VAL A 12 11.60 6.47 39.96
N PRO A 13 11.24 7.76 40.12
CA PRO A 13 10.44 8.46 39.11
C PRO A 13 11.19 8.66 37.79
N ILE A 14 12.50 8.88 37.80
CA ILE A 14 13.32 8.99 36.57
C ILE A 14 13.32 7.66 35.80
N LEU A 15 13.47 6.54 36.51
CA LEU A 15 13.41 5.20 35.91
C LEU A 15 12.03 4.91 35.31
N ILE A 16 10.94 5.29 35.99
CA ILE A 16 9.57 5.12 35.49
C ILE A 16 9.34 5.93 34.21
N ILE A 17 9.80 7.20 34.17
CA ILE A 17 9.70 8.05 32.98
C ILE A 17 10.51 7.46 31.81
N ALA A 18 11.72 6.95 32.08
CA ALA A 18 12.55 6.30 31.06
C ALA A 18 11.89 5.02 30.50
N VAL A 19 11.31 4.18 31.36
CA VAL A 19 10.58 2.97 30.93
C VAL A 19 9.33 3.33 30.13
N PHE A 20 8.58 4.36 30.55
CA PHE A 20 7.38 4.79 29.84
C PHE A 20 7.70 5.40 28.47
N THR A 21 8.76 6.20 28.37
CA THR A 21 9.22 6.76 27.08
C THR A 21 9.77 5.68 26.15
N CYS A 22 10.53 4.70 26.65
CA CYS A 22 10.94 3.53 25.88
C CYS A 22 9.73 2.71 25.38
N TYR A 23 8.72 2.49 26.22
CA TYR A 23 7.50 1.78 25.83
C TYR A 23 6.74 2.50 24.70
N LEU A 24 6.60 3.82 24.79
CA LEU A 24 5.99 4.63 23.74
C LEU A 24 6.76 4.56 22.42
N LEU A 25 8.10 4.61 22.47
CA LEU A 25 8.95 4.49 21.28
C LEU A 25 8.84 3.10 20.64
N ILE A 26 8.87 2.03 21.43
CA ILE A 26 8.73 0.65 20.94
C ILE A 26 7.35 0.45 20.27
N LYS A 27 6.29 0.99 20.88
CA LYS A 27 4.94 0.89 20.32
C LYS A 27 4.84 1.60 18.96
N CYS A 28 5.39 2.81 18.85
CA CYS A 28 5.40 3.59 17.60
C CYS A 28 6.20 2.90 16.48
N ILE A 29 7.35 2.28 16.82
CA ILE A 29 8.15 1.49 15.88
C ILE A 29 7.39 0.24 15.43
N SER A 30 6.73 -0.46 16.37
CA SER A 30 6.01 -1.70 16.07
C SER A 30 4.79 -1.48 15.15
N GLU A 31 4.06 -0.38 15.29
CA GLU A 31 2.89 -0.07 14.45
C GLU A 31 3.32 0.15 12.98
N ASN A 32 4.38 0.93 12.75
CA ASN A 32 4.92 1.16 11.40
C ASN A 32 5.50 -0.11 10.74
N ILE A 33 6.15 -1.00 11.51
CA ILE A 33 6.69 -2.27 10.98
C ILE A 33 5.55 -3.19 10.47
N ASN A 34 4.43 -3.25 11.19
CA ASN A 34 3.35 -4.19 10.91
C ASN A 34 2.53 -3.85 9.64
N GLN A 35 2.41 -2.57 9.26
CA GLN A 35 1.74 -2.16 8.02
C GLN A 35 2.54 -2.52 6.77
N GLU A 36 3.84 -2.22 6.80
CA GLU A 36 4.78 -2.56 5.73
C GLU A 36 4.77 -4.08 5.46
N GLU A 37 4.67 -4.89 6.51
CA GLU A 37 4.56 -6.34 6.39
C GLU A 37 3.27 -6.80 5.69
N THR A 38 2.13 -6.15 5.94
CA THR A 38 0.86 -6.52 5.28
C THR A 38 0.94 -6.34 3.77
N PHE A 39 1.44 -5.17 3.33
CA PHE A 39 1.61 -4.92 1.90
C PHE A 39 2.66 -5.85 1.29
N LYS A 40 3.77 -6.10 1.98
CA LYS A 40 4.81 -7.05 1.54
C LYS A 40 4.26 -8.46 1.33
N GLU A 41 3.44 -8.97 2.25
CA GLU A 41 2.83 -10.29 2.12
C GLU A 41 1.89 -10.36 0.91
N LEU A 42 1.05 -9.34 0.71
CA LEU A 42 0.14 -9.26 -0.44
C LEU A 42 0.91 -9.12 -1.76
N LYS A 43 1.95 -8.29 -1.78
CA LYS A 43 2.85 -8.13 -2.93
C LYS A 43 3.59 -9.42 -3.25
N PHE A 44 4.07 -10.14 -2.23
CA PHE A 44 4.70 -11.44 -2.42
C PHE A 44 3.74 -12.45 -3.06
N LYS A 45 2.48 -12.51 -2.60
CA LYS A 45 1.44 -13.35 -3.22
C LYS A 45 1.19 -12.95 -4.67
N PHE A 46 1.09 -11.66 -4.96
CA PHE A 46 0.91 -11.13 -6.32
C PHE A 46 2.09 -11.50 -7.25
N LEU A 47 3.32 -11.28 -6.81
CA LEU A 47 4.53 -11.65 -7.56
C LEU A 47 4.63 -13.18 -7.75
N THR A 48 4.20 -13.97 -6.78
CA THR A 48 4.11 -15.43 -6.91
C THR A 48 3.09 -15.83 -7.99
N SER A 49 1.95 -15.13 -8.08
CA SER A 49 0.97 -15.36 -9.15
C SER A 49 1.54 -15.05 -10.54
N ILE A 50 2.29 -13.95 -10.68
CA ILE A 50 3.04 -13.62 -11.91
C ILE A 50 3.95 -14.80 -12.28
N LEU A 51 4.80 -15.26 -11.37
CA LEU A 51 5.74 -16.37 -11.63
C LEU A 51 5.01 -17.66 -12.02
N LYS A 52 3.90 -18.00 -11.35
CA LYS A 52 3.12 -19.22 -11.64
C LYS A 52 2.41 -19.15 -12.99
N SER A 53 2.00 -17.96 -13.42
CA SER A 53 1.27 -17.76 -14.68
C SER A 53 2.13 -17.93 -15.93
N LYS A 54 3.45 -18.07 -15.78
CA LYS A 54 4.43 -18.07 -16.89
C LYS A 54 4.30 -16.82 -17.78
N SER A 55 3.95 -15.69 -17.18
CA SER A 55 3.80 -14.44 -17.90
C SER A 55 5.11 -13.89 -18.42
N ASP A 56 5.07 -13.25 -19.57
CA ASP A 56 6.19 -12.51 -20.15
C ASP A 56 6.22 -11.08 -19.62
N LYS A 57 7.37 -10.66 -19.08
CA LYS A 57 7.58 -9.27 -18.72
C LYS A 57 7.77 -8.43 -19.98
N PHE A 58 7.05 -7.31 -20.08
CA PHE A 58 7.19 -6.34 -21.15
C PHE A 58 7.66 -4.99 -20.59
N ASP A 59 8.83 -4.57 -21.03
CA ASP A 59 9.40 -3.27 -20.66
C ASP A 59 8.81 -2.18 -21.56
N TYR A 60 7.72 -1.59 -21.07
CA TYR A 60 7.05 -0.44 -21.68
C TYR A 60 6.59 0.52 -20.58
N GLN A 61 6.76 1.81 -20.86
CA GLN A 61 6.32 2.90 -19.98
C GLN A 61 5.27 3.71 -20.73
N TYR A 62 4.03 3.72 -20.23
CA TYR A 62 2.96 4.51 -20.84
C TYR A 62 3.24 6.01 -20.78
N ASP A 63 3.72 6.48 -19.63
CA ASP A 63 4.20 7.84 -19.43
C ASP A 63 5.60 7.82 -18.79
N ARG A 64 6.26 8.99 -18.73
CA ARG A 64 7.61 9.12 -18.15
C ARG A 64 7.60 9.45 -16.65
N LEU A 65 6.43 9.45 -16.01
CA LEU A 65 6.22 9.94 -14.66
C LEU A 65 5.85 8.81 -13.68
N SER A 66 5.26 7.74 -14.19
CA SER A 66 4.65 6.66 -13.42
C SER A 66 5.38 5.35 -13.75
N PRO A 67 6.39 4.94 -12.96
CA PRO A 67 7.06 3.67 -13.19
C PRO A 67 6.06 2.51 -13.31
N GLN A 68 6.16 1.82 -14.44
CA GLN A 68 5.28 0.74 -14.84
C GLN A 68 6.06 -0.58 -14.99
N GLU A 69 5.46 -1.69 -14.55
CA GLU A 69 5.89 -3.03 -14.92
C GLU A 69 4.69 -3.82 -15.45
N SER A 70 4.82 -4.44 -16.62
CA SER A 70 3.72 -5.10 -17.32
C SER A 70 4.04 -6.56 -17.58
N TYR A 71 3.06 -7.44 -17.34
CA TYR A 71 3.23 -8.88 -17.47
C TYR A 71 2.08 -9.48 -18.29
N PHE A 72 2.45 -10.16 -19.37
CA PHE A 72 1.53 -10.67 -20.40
C PHE A 72 1.36 -12.18 -20.30
N VAL A 73 0.13 -12.66 -20.47
CA VAL A 73 -0.18 -14.08 -20.66
C VAL A 73 -1.04 -14.17 -21.92
N ASP A 74 -0.66 -15.04 -22.85
CA ASP A 74 -1.38 -15.24 -24.12
C ASP A 74 -1.75 -13.91 -24.79
N CYS A 75 -0.76 -13.04 -25.00
CA CYS A 75 -0.93 -11.73 -25.65
C CYS A 75 -1.77 -10.69 -24.92
N LYS A 76 -2.23 -10.97 -23.71
CA LYS A 76 -3.05 -10.04 -22.91
C LYS A 76 -2.32 -9.62 -21.66
N LEU A 77 -2.43 -8.33 -21.32
CA LEU A 77 -1.90 -7.79 -20.08
C LEU A 77 -2.67 -8.41 -18.92
N LYS A 78 -2.01 -9.27 -18.16
CA LYS A 78 -2.57 -10.03 -17.05
C LYS A 78 -2.27 -9.38 -15.71
N TYR A 79 -1.05 -8.88 -15.54
CA TYR A 79 -0.62 -8.18 -14.33
C TYR A 79 0.07 -6.86 -14.67
N LEU A 80 -0.19 -5.85 -13.85
CA LEU A 80 0.37 -4.52 -13.99
C LEU A 80 0.76 -4.00 -12.62
N ILE A 81 1.96 -3.44 -12.51
CA ILE A 81 2.41 -2.70 -11.34
C ILE A 81 2.56 -1.25 -11.76
N LEU A 82 1.92 -0.34 -11.03
CA LEU A 82 2.02 1.10 -11.24
C LEU A 82 2.48 1.77 -9.96
N LYS A 83 3.53 2.58 -10.08
CA LYS A 83 4.01 3.45 -9.00
C LYS A 83 3.80 4.89 -9.40
N SER A 84 3.46 5.73 -8.44
CA SER A 84 3.45 7.17 -8.62
C SER A 84 3.95 7.86 -7.35
N SER A 85 4.73 8.91 -7.55
CA SER A 85 5.26 9.74 -6.47
C SER A 85 4.84 11.18 -6.71
N GLY A 86 4.27 11.78 -5.68
CA GLY A 86 3.98 13.21 -5.61
C GLY A 86 4.76 13.85 -4.47
N GLU A 87 4.62 15.16 -4.32
CA GLU A 87 5.34 15.94 -3.30
C GLU A 87 5.14 15.41 -1.87
N LEU A 88 3.93 14.93 -1.55
CA LEU A 88 3.56 14.52 -0.19
C LEU A 88 3.02 13.08 -0.11
N THR A 89 2.99 12.35 -1.23
CA THR A 89 2.39 11.01 -1.26
C THR A 89 3.06 10.09 -2.28
N ASP A 90 3.28 8.84 -1.89
CA ASP A 90 3.62 7.76 -2.80
C ASP A 90 2.48 6.75 -2.90
N ASN A 91 2.28 6.20 -4.10
CA ASN A 91 1.33 5.14 -4.34
C ASN A 91 2.01 3.97 -5.06
N GLU A 92 1.70 2.75 -4.64
CA GLU A 92 2.03 1.53 -5.38
C GLU A 92 0.75 0.72 -5.56
N ASN A 93 0.40 0.43 -6.82
CA ASN A 93 -0.75 -0.34 -7.22
C ASN A 93 -0.30 -1.65 -7.87
N LEU A 94 -0.87 -2.76 -7.42
CA LEU A 94 -0.73 -4.09 -8.00
C LEU A 94 -2.08 -4.46 -8.60
N ILE A 95 -2.15 -4.58 -9.92
CA ILE A 95 -3.39 -4.76 -10.66
C ILE A 95 -3.36 -6.14 -11.32
N GLU A 96 -4.43 -6.89 -11.13
CA GLU A 96 -4.71 -8.12 -11.84
C GLU A 96 -5.89 -7.92 -12.78
N PHE A 97 -5.75 -8.41 -14.01
CA PHE A 97 -6.82 -8.44 -15.00
C PHE A 97 -7.34 -9.86 -15.19
N GLU A 98 -8.63 -9.97 -15.48
CA GLU A 98 -9.24 -11.17 -16.04
C GLU A 98 -9.88 -10.77 -17.36
N ASN A 99 -9.33 -11.30 -18.46
CA ASN A 99 -9.59 -10.83 -19.81
C ASN A 99 -9.28 -9.32 -19.94
N ASP A 100 -10.28 -8.54 -20.32
CA ASP A 100 -10.16 -7.09 -20.51
C ASP A 100 -10.58 -6.28 -19.27
N SER A 101 -11.02 -6.93 -18.20
CA SER A 101 -11.53 -6.29 -16.98
C SER A 101 -10.55 -6.40 -15.81
N ILE A 102 -10.49 -5.37 -14.98
CA ILE A 102 -9.78 -5.44 -13.69
C ILE A 102 -10.51 -6.43 -12.80
N SER A 103 -9.78 -7.43 -12.29
CA SER A 103 -10.32 -8.40 -11.33
C SER A 103 -9.96 -8.03 -9.89
N LYS A 104 -8.77 -7.46 -9.69
CA LYS A 104 -8.27 -7.08 -8.36
C LYS A 104 -7.30 -5.91 -8.44
N ILE A 105 -7.38 -5.01 -7.46
CA ILE A 105 -6.37 -3.99 -7.21
C ILE A 105 -5.95 -4.08 -5.75
N ILE A 106 -4.65 -4.22 -5.51
CA ILE A 106 -4.06 -4.05 -4.18
C ILE A 106 -3.24 -2.77 -4.25
N PHE A 107 -3.53 -1.80 -3.39
CA PHE A 107 -2.78 -0.55 -3.38
C PHE A 107 -2.41 -0.11 -1.98
N ARG A 108 -1.23 0.51 -1.89
CA ARG A 108 -0.76 1.22 -0.71
C ARG A 108 -0.59 2.67 -1.08
N LYS A 109 -1.09 3.54 -0.20
CA LYS A 109 -0.84 4.98 -0.24
C LYS A 109 -0.05 5.36 1.00
N THR A 110 1.17 5.86 0.79
CA THR A 110 2.03 6.40 1.85
C THR A 110 1.91 7.93 1.82
N ILE A 111 1.66 8.53 2.97
CA ILE A 111 1.49 9.99 3.12
C ILE A 111 2.62 10.51 4.00
N PHE A 112 3.36 11.52 3.52
CA PHE A 112 4.53 12.07 4.21
C PHE A 112 4.24 13.35 5.00
N GLU A 113 2.98 13.80 5.04
CA GLU A 113 2.58 15.03 5.72
C GLU A 113 2.42 14.83 7.24
N GLN A 114 3.10 15.67 8.03
CA GLN A 114 3.06 15.62 9.51
C GLN A 114 1.77 16.19 10.13
N ASN A 115 0.99 16.98 9.39
CA ASN A 115 -0.16 17.73 9.91
C ASN A 115 -1.52 17.12 9.54
N GLY A 116 -1.75 15.88 9.98
CA GLY A 116 -3.10 15.36 10.19
C GLY A 116 -3.87 14.90 8.96
N ASN A 117 -3.18 14.33 7.95
CA ASN A 117 -3.81 13.75 6.76
C ASN A 117 -4.64 14.75 5.94
N LYS A 118 -4.15 15.99 5.78
CA LYS A 118 -4.89 17.11 5.15
C LYS A 118 -4.17 17.71 3.95
N ALA A 119 -3.38 16.94 3.20
CA ALA A 119 -2.53 17.38 2.10
C ALA A 119 -3.29 18.15 1.00
N GLY A 120 -3.62 19.42 1.27
CA GLY A 120 -4.26 20.40 0.41
C GLY A 120 -5.61 20.03 -0.21
N ARG A 121 -6.20 18.85 0.09
CA ARG A 121 -7.45 18.38 -0.54
C ARG A 121 -8.39 17.81 0.50
N ASN A 122 -9.67 18.08 0.31
CA ASN A 122 -10.78 17.72 1.19
C ASN A 122 -11.02 16.19 1.18
N TRP A 123 -10.05 15.43 1.66
CA TRP A 123 -10.11 13.99 1.83
C TRP A 123 -10.13 13.68 3.32
N GLU A 124 -11.19 14.14 4.00
CA GLU A 124 -11.46 13.74 5.37
C GLU A 124 -11.49 12.21 5.43
N ASN A 125 -10.65 11.63 6.29
CA ASN A 125 -10.61 10.19 6.62
C ASN A 125 -9.82 9.25 5.68
N ILE A 126 -8.70 9.70 5.09
CA ILE A 126 -7.70 8.71 4.67
C ILE A 126 -7.07 8.14 5.95
N GLU A 127 -7.32 6.87 6.22
CA GLU A 127 -6.51 6.10 7.17
C GLU A 127 -5.10 6.05 6.57
N SER A 128 -4.24 6.98 7.00
CA SER A 128 -2.83 7.04 6.58
C SER A 128 -2.16 5.69 6.79
N ASP A 129 -1.35 5.30 5.81
CA ASP A 129 -0.59 4.05 5.80
C ASP A 129 -1.44 2.77 5.80
N SER A 130 -2.68 2.85 5.31
CA SER A 130 -3.52 1.66 5.08
C SER A 130 -3.23 0.98 3.74
N VAL A 131 -3.42 -0.34 3.74
CA VAL A 131 -3.40 -1.17 2.53
C VAL A 131 -4.83 -1.45 2.12
N PHE A 132 -5.13 -1.25 0.85
CA PHE A 132 -6.47 -1.44 0.31
C PHE A 132 -6.45 -2.62 -0.66
N VAL A 133 -7.46 -3.49 -0.54
CA VAL A 133 -7.72 -4.57 -1.49
C VAL A 133 -9.11 -4.34 -2.08
N LEU A 134 -9.15 -4.09 -3.38
CA LEU A 134 -10.37 -3.98 -4.17
C LEU A 134 -10.53 -5.26 -4.96
N ASP A 135 -11.50 -6.08 -4.58
CA ASP A 135 -11.83 -7.33 -5.26
C ASP A 135 -13.11 -7.12 -6.08
N TYR A 136 -12.93 -6.92 -7.39
CA TYR A 136 -14.02 -6.62 -8.32
C TYR A 136 -14.88 -7.86 -8.60
N LYS A 137 -14.36 -9.07 -8.38
CA LYS A 137 -15.12 -10.31 -8.53
C LYS A 137 -16.18 -10.46 -7.44
N THR A 138 -15.82 -10.10 -6.21
CA THR A 138 -16.71 -10.17 -5.05
C THR A 138 -17.38 -8.84 -4.72
N ASN A 139 -17.03 -7.77 -5.46
CA ASN A 139 -17.46 -6.39 -5.24
C ASN A 139 -17.16 -5.88 -3.82
N LYS A 140 -15.99 -6.25 -3.28
CA LYS A 140 -15.58 -5.93 -1.90
C LYS A 140 -14.33 -5.05 -1.87
N LYS A 141 -14.36 -4.09 -0.96
CA LYS A 141 -13.23 -3.26 -0.55
C LYS A 141 -12.84 -3.63 0.86
N GLU A 142 -11.61 -4.10 1.02
CA GLU A 142 -11.02 -4.40 2.31
C GLU A 142 -9.93 -3.37 2.62
N ILE A 143 -9.91 -2.92 3.87
CA ILE A 143 -8.94 -1.94 4.37
C ILE A 143 -8.19 -2.61 5.51
N TYR A 144 -6.89 -2.75 5.33
CA TYR A 144 -5.99 -3.36 6.30
C TYR A 144 -5.08 -2.31 6.93
N LYS A 145 -4.89 -2.45 8.25
CA LYS A 145 -3.96 -1.65 9.05
C LYS A 145 -3.32 -2.54 10.10
N ASN A 146 -2.01 -2.46 10.28
CA ASN A 146 -1.25 -3.23 11.26
C ASN A 146 -1.62 -4.74 11.23
N LYS A 147 -1.60 -5.37 10.05
CA LYS A 147 -2.01 -6.77 9.80
C LYS A 147 -3.45 -7.14 10.13
N THR A 148 -4.28 -6.18 10.48
CA THR A 148 -5.66 -6.41 10.88
C THR A 148 -6.60 -5.86 9.80
N LEU A 149 -7.62 -6.63 9.45
CA LEU A 149 -8.72 -6.14 8.63
C LEU A 149 -9.54 -5.13 9.46
N LEU A 150 -9.49 -3.86 9.10
CA LEU A 150 -10.26 -2.81 9.79
C LEU A 150 -11.71 -2.77 9.30
N LYS A 151 -11.89 -2.81 7.99
CA LYS A 151 -13.19 -2.67 7.34
C LYS A 151 -13.26 -3.56 6.11
N SER A 152 -14.41 -4.19 5.92
CA SER A 152 -14.80 -4.85 4.67
C SER A 152 -16.14 -4.28 4.26
N LEU A 153 -16.18 -3.62 3.11
CA LEU A 153 -17.33 -2.84 2.65
C LEU A 153 -17.64 -3.22 1.20
N PRO A 154 -18.92 -3.16 0.76
CA PRO A 154 -19.22 -3.23 -0.66
C PRO A 154 -18.56 -2.05 -1.38
N MET A 155 -18.01 -2.29 -2.57
CA MET A 155 -17.52 -1.21 -3.44
C MET A 155 -18.73 -0.42 -3.96
N LYS A 156 -18.96 0.77 -3.41
CA LYS A 156 -20.04 1.67 -3.85
C LYS A 156 -19.63 2.55 -5.02
N ASP A 157 -18.35 2.92 -5.11
CA ASP A 157 -17.80 3.80 -6.14
C ASP A 157 -16.65 3.13 -6.90
N ILE A 158 -16.58 3.39 -8.20
CA ILE A 158 -15.42 3.03 -9.03
C ILE A 158 -14.23 3.84 -8.50
N ASN A 159 -13.11 3.16 -8.18
CA ASN A 159 -11.88 3.84 -7.77
C ASN A 159 -11.50 4.89 -8.84
N GLU A 160 -11.26 6.14 -8.44
CA GLU A 160 -10.93 7.28 -9.32
C GLU A 160 -9.77 6.96 -10.30
N ASN A 161 -8.86 6.06 -9.93
CA ASN A 161 -7.73 5.65 -10.77
C ASN A 161 -8.08 4.60 -11.85
N THR A 162 -9.28 4.01 -11.80
CA THR A 162 -9.70 2.95 -12.73
C THR A 162 -9.64 3.36 -14.20
N PRO A 163 -10.11 4.56 -14.62
CA PRO A 163 -10.01 5.00 -16.00
C PRO A 163 -8.55 5.10 -16.49
N TYR A 164 -7.65 5.60 -15.65
CA TYR A 164 -6.23 5.69 -15.96
C TYR A 164 -5.60 4.30 -16.15
N ILE A 165 -5.90 3.35 -15.27
CA ILE A 165 -5.42 1.96 -15.38
C ILE A 165 -5.84 1.33 -16.72
N TYR A 166 -7.08 1.56 -17.17
CA TYR A 166 -7.53 1.06 -18.47
C TYR A 166 -6.84 1.75 -19.66
N GLN A 167 -6.50 3.04 -19.56
CA GLN A 167 -5.71 3.73 -20.59
C GLN A 167 -4.31 3.13 -20.70
N VAL A 168 -3.63 2.92 -19.56
CA VAL A 168 -2.34 2.25 -19.50
C VAL A 168 -2.42 0.87 -20.13
N LYS A 169 -3.41 0.04 -19.74
CA LYS A 169 -3.61 -1.30 -20.31
C LYS A 169 -3.73 -1.25 -21.83
N LYS A 170 -4.66 -0.43 -22.34
CA LYS A 170 -4.93 -0.34 -23.77
C LYS A 170 -3.67 0.03 -24.57
N GLN A 171 -2.88 0.98 -24.09
CA GLN A 171 -1.68 1.43 -24.80
C GLN A 171 -0.54 0.44 -24.67
N THR A 172 -0.39 -0.21 -23.52
CA THR A 172 0.62 -1.25 -23.31
C THR A 172 0.35 -2.45 -24.20
N GLU A 173 -0.91 -2.92 -24.27
CA GLU A 173 -1.30 -4.02 -25.16
C GLU A 173 -1.12 -3.67 -26.64
N LYS A 174 -1.42 -2.43 -27.04
CA LYS A 174 -1.20 -1.97 -28.42
C LYS A 174 0.28 -2.01 -28.83
N ASN A 175 1.20 -1.75 -27.90
CA ASN A 175 2.64 -1.74 -28.14
C ASN A 175 3.28 -3.12 -27.94
N TYR A 176 2.58 -4.06 -27.30
CA TYR A 176 3.06 -5.42 -27.16
C TYR A 176 2.89 -6.18 -28.49
N SER A 177 4.01 -6.49 -29.13
CA SER A 177 4.01 -7.35 -30.32
C SER A 177 4.02 -8.81 -29.88
N CYS A 178 2.90 -9.49 -30.08
CA CYS A 178 2.83 -10.93 -29.92
C CYS A 178 3.79 -11.62 -30.89
N LYS A 179 4.72 -12.39 -30.34
CA LYS A 179 5.58 -13.30 -31.10
C LYS A 179 4.93 -14.65 -31.25
#